data_AF-A0A3D1TGE2-F1
#
_entry.id   AF-A0A3D1TGE2-F1
#
_cell.length_a   1.000
_cell.length_b   1.000
_cell.length_c   1.000
_cell.angle_alpha   90.00
_cell.angle_beta   90.00
_cell.angle_gamma   90.00
#
_symmetry.space_group_name_H-M   'P 1'
#
loop_
_entity.id
_entity.type
_entity.pdbx_description
1 polymer ?
#
loop_
_entity_poly.entity_id
_entity_poly.type
_entity_poly.pdbx_seq_one_letter_code
_entity_poly.pdbx_strand_id
1 'polypeptide(L)'
;ADHTGWSKVYERAQKGGPDALKAVGYEGDPAMNPVCKAILGAVAGGKKGADIRAQFESSPYGWPRDAVDGGLQVLLVAGQIRAQDERGRPLDPKELERKAIGKAMFKVESATVTTTQRIQVRKLFQKLGIVAKQGEESASVPPFLQQLLELAEGAGGDAPKPAMPDTASVDEIRRMSGNEQLLTLYNRREELLVAIDCWSDLAERIDKRWPSWCLLERLMRHAQELKDAEVILAQVKTIAQQRQLLEEPDPIAPLIANLTQLLRNELN
;
A
#
# COMPACT_ATOMS: atom_id res chain seq x y z
N ALA A 1 -35.06 15.48 -4.77
CA ALA A 1 -33.72 15.31 -5.37
C ALA A 1 -33.49 16.36 -6.47
N ASP A 2 -34.19 17.48 -6.41
CA ASP A 2 -34.55 18.29 -7.58
C ASP A 2 -33.64 19.50 -7.74
N HIS A 3 -32.46 19.43 -7.14
CA HIS A 3 -31.46 20.49 -7.18
C HIS A 3 -30.69 20.42 -8.51
N THR A 4 -30.62 21.54 -9.25
CA THR A 4 -29.97 21.61 -10.56
C THR A 4 -28.46 21.30 -10.54
N GLY A 5 -27.85 21.40 -9.36
CA GLY A 5 -26.43 21.11 -9.13
C GLY A 5 -25.99 19.65 -9.25
N TRP A 6 -26.91 18.68 -9.38
CA TRP A 6 -26.54 17.25 -9.40
C TRP A 6 -25.65 16.82 -10.58
N SER A 7 -25.79 17.45 -11.76
CA SER A 7 -24.86 17.22 -12.87
C SER A 7 -23.43 17.59 -12.48
N LYS A 8 -23.26 18.72 -11.77
CA LYS A 8 -21.97 19.18 -11.25
C LYS A 8 -21.44 18.29 -10.11
N VAL A 9 -22.33 17.72 -9.28
CA VAL A 9 -21.95 16.70 -8.29
C VAL A 9 -21.32 15.51 -9.00
N TYR A 10 -21.98 14.98 -10.04
CA TYR A 10 -21.45 13.86 -10.82
C TYR A 10 -20.06 14.18 -11.40
N GLU A 11 -19.91 15.31 -12.09
CA GLU A 11 -18.63 15.71 -12.70
C GLU A 11 -17.49 15.84 -11.68
N ARG A 12 -17.78 16.41 -10.50
CA ARG A 12 -16.79 16.56 -9.42
C ARG A 12 -16.42 15.20 -8.83
N ALA A 13 -17.41 14.37 -8.54
CA ALA A 13 -17.19 13.05 -7.97
C ALA A 13 -16.45 12.13 -8.96
N GLN A 14 -16.77 12.18 -10.27
CA GLN A 14 -16.04 11.41 -11.29
C GLN A 14 -14.55 11.75 -11.33
N LYS A 15 -14.17 12.98 -11.00
CA LYS A 15 -12.77 13.40 -10.88
C LYS A 15 -12.13 13.04 -9.52
N GLY A 16 -12.86 12.32 -8.66
CA GLY A 16 -12.44 11.96 -7.30
C GLY A 16 -12.64 13.06 -6.26
N GLY A 17 -13.45 14.09 -6.54
CA GLY A 17 -13.68 15.20 -5.62
C GLY A 17 -14.42 14.75 -4.35
N PRO A 18 -13.81 14.84 -3.15
CA PRO A 18 -14.41 14.37 -1.90
C PRO A 18 -15.54 15.27 -1.39
N ASP A 19 -15.63 16.49 -1.91
CA ASP A 19 -16.59 17.54 -1.53
C ASP A 19 -17.63 17.80 -2.64
N ALA A 20 -17.83 16.84 -3.54
CA ALA A 20 -18.74 16.98 -4.69
C ALA A 20 -20.15 17.47 -4.29
N LEU A 21 -20.67 16.99 -3.15
CA LEU A 21 -21.99 17.35 -2.61
C LEU A 21 -22.15 18.84 -2.24
N LYS A 22 -21.07 19.61 -2.14
CA LYS A 22 -21.14 21.08 -1.98
C LYS A 22 -21.89 21.74 -3.14
N ALA A 23 -21.90 21.13 -4.33
CA ALA A 23 -22.65 21.64 -5.48
C ALA A 23 -24.18 21.59 -5.30
N VAL A 24 -24.67 20.84 -4.31
CA VAL A 24 -26.08 20.80 -3.89
C VAL A 24 -26.27 21.34 -2.46
N GLY A 25 -25.30 22.12 -1.96
CA GLY A 25 -25.38 22.78 -0.66
C GLY A 25 -25.21 21.85 0.56
N TYR A 26 -24.69 20.64 0.38
CA TYR A 26 -24.48 19.70 1.47
C TYR A 26 -23.00 19.58 1.83
N GLU A 27 -22.71 19.74 3.12
CA GLU A 27 -21.40 19.48 3.73
C GLU A 27 -21.56 18.43 4.83
N GLY A 28 -20.80 17.34 4.75
CA GLY A 28 -20.87 16.25 5.71
C GLY A 28 -20.58 14.89 5.08
N ASP A 29 -20.84 13.84 5.86
CA ASP A 29 -20.70 12.46 5.39
C ASP A 29 -21.68 12.19 4.23
N PRO A 30 -21.21 11.74 3.05
CA PRO A 30 -22.06 11.33 1.96
C PRO A 30 -23.13 10.30 2.32
N ALA A 31 -22.85 9.37 3.24
CA ALA A 31 -23.83 8.37 3.68
C ALA A 31 -25.03 8.99 4.42
N MET A 32 -24.88 10.21 4.93
CA MET A 32 -25.94 10.95 5.64
C MET A 32 -26.73 11.90 4.73
N ASN A 33 -26.27 12.17 3.50
CA ASN A 33 -27.05 12.94 2.55
C ASN A 33 -28.34 12.18 2.16
N PRO A 34 -29.54 12.79 2.15
CA PRO A 34 -30.79 12.07 1.92
C PRO A 34 -30.86 11.26 0.61
N VAL A 35 -30.30 11.78 -0.49
CA VAL A 35 -30.27 11.10 -1.79
C VAL A 35 -29.30 9.92 -1.74
N CYS A 36 -28.08 10.15 -1.28
CA CYS A 36 -27.07 9.10 -1.13
C CYS A 36 -27.51 8.01 -0.14
N LYS A 37 -28.12 8.37 0.99
CA LYS A 37 -28.63 7.42 1.99
C LYS A 37 -29.70 6.49 1.41
N ALA A 38 -30.63 7.05 0.64
CA ALA A 38 -31.66 6.26 -0.04
C ALA A 38 -31.04 5.30 -1.07
N ILE A 39 -30.11 5.79 -1.90
CA ILE A 39 -29.39 4.97 -2.89
C ILE A 39 -28.62 3.85 -2.17
N LEU A 40 -27.90 4.16 -1.10
CA LEU A 40 -27.14 3.19 -0.32
C LEU A 40 -28.04 2.07 0.22
N GLY A 41 -29.23 2.42 0.74
CA GLY A 41 -30.23 1.44 1.18
C GLY A 41 -30.74 0.55 0.05
N ALA A 42 -30.89 1.07 -1.17
CA ALA A 42 -31.29 0.28 -2.34
C ALA A 42 -30.19 -0.65 -2.86
N VAL A 43 -28.92 -0.37 -2.55
CA VAL A 43 -27.75 -1.17 -2.96
C VAL A 43 -27.49 -2.36 -2.03
N ALA A 44 -28.09 -2.41 -0.83
CA ALA A 44 -27.73 -3.32 0.29
C ALA A 44 -27.32 -4.77 -0.09
N GLY A 45 -28.01 -5.44 -1.03
CA GLY A 45 -27.71 -6.82 -1.48
C GLY A 45 -26.89 -6.96 -2.76
N GLY A 46 -26.48 -5.84 -3.36
CA GLY A 46 -25.95 -5.76 -4.71
C GLY A 46 -27.05 -5.44 -5.73
N LYS A 47 -26.84 -4.43 -6.57
CA LYS A 47 -27.84 -4.02 -7.57
C LYS A 47 -27.19 -3.45 -8.84
N LYS A 48 -27.76 -3.76 -10.00
CA LYS A 48 -27.31 -3.22 -11.28
C LYS A 48 -27.68 -1.74 -11.36
N GLY A 49 -26.79 -0.90 -11.89
CA GLY A 49 -27.04 0.55 -11.96
C GLY A 49 -28.29 0.92 -12.77
N ALA A 50 -28.65 0.12 -13.78
CA ALA A 50 -29.90 0.30 -14.52
C ALA A 50 -31.13 0.13 -13.62
N ASP A 51 -31.11 -0.84 -12.70
CA ASP A 51 -32.23 -1.09 -11.79
C ASP A 51 -32.32 -0.03 -10.69
N ILE A 52 -31.17 0.53 -10.27
CA ILE A 52 -31.12 1.67 -9.34
C ILE A 52 -31.73 2.90 -10.03
N ARG A 53 -31.34 3.20 -11.26
CA ARG A 53 -31.95 4.27 -12.08
C ARG A 53 -33.45 4.07 -12.21
N ALA A 54 -33.90 2.89 -12.63
CA ALA A 54 -35.32 2.60 -12.79
C ALA A 54 -36.11 2.80 -11.50
N GLN A 55 -35.57 2.38 -10.35
CA GLN A 55 -36.24 2.55 -9.06
C GLN A 55 -36.42 4.03 -8.67
N PHE A 56 -35.38 4.86 -8.83
CA PHE A 56 -35.42 6.25 -8.35
C PHE A 56 -35.95 7.25 -9.38
N GLU A 57 -35.82 6.95 -10.68
CA GLU A 57 -36.41 7.77 -11.76
C GLU A 57 -37.93 7.55 -11.88
N SER A 58 -38.47 6.44 -11.35
CA SER A 58 -39.91 6.14 -11.36
C SER A 58 -40.63 6.59 -10.08
N SER A 59 -41.98 6.55 -10.13
CA SER A 59 -42.83 6.80 -8.96
C SER A 59 -42.53 5.80 -7.84
N PRO A 60 -42.49 6.21 -6.56
CA PRO A 60 -42.90 7.52 -6.02
C PRO A 60 -41.78 8.58 -5.98
N TYR A 61 -40.56 8.25 -6.39
CA TYR A 61 -39.42 9.15 -6.27
C TYR A 61 -39.40 10.22 -7.37
N GLY A 62 -39.47 9.79 -8.63
CA GLY A 62 -39.45 10.70 -9.79
C GLY A 62 -38.18 11.53 -9.92
N TRP A 63 -37.04 11.05 -9.43
CA TRP A 63 -35.80 11.82 -9.37
C TRP A 63 -35.16 12.00 -10.75
N PRO A 64 -34.48 13.12 -11.00
CA PRO A 64 -33.69 13.28 -12.21
C PRO A 64 -32.50 12.32 -12.21
N ARG A 65 -32.15 11.81 -13.40
CA ARG A 65 -31.00 10.91 -13.59
C ARG A 65 -29.69 11.46 -13.03
N ASP A 66 -29.48 12.77 -13.12
CA ASP A 66 -28.32 13.45 -12.53
C ASP A 66 -28.18 13.19 -11.03
N ALA A 67 -29.29 13.16 -10.29
CA ALA A 67 -29.27 12.92 -8.85
C ALA A 67 -28.89 11.47 -8.52
N VAL A 68 -29.42 10.52 -9.29
CA VAL A 68 -29.11 9.10 -9.11
C VAL A 68 -27.65 8.82 -9.47
N ASP A 69 -27.21 9.26 -10.64
CA ASP A 69 -25.83 9.07 -11.11
C ASP A 69 -24.83 9.79 -10.21
N GLY A 70 -25.11 11.04 -9.85
CA GLY A 70 -24.26 11.82 -8.94
C GLY A 70 -24.17 11.19 -7.55
N GLY A 71 -25.29 10.72 -7.01
CA GLY A 71 -25.33 10.02 -5.72
C GLY A 71 -24.54 8.71 -5.73
N LEU A 72 -24.68 7.89 -6.79
CA LEU A 72 -23.87 6.68 -6.98
C LEU A 72 -22.38 7.00 -7.05
N GLN A 73 -22.00 7.98 -7.87
CA GLN A 73 -20.61 8.38 -8.04
C GLN A 73 -19.99 8.87 -6.73
N VAL A 74 -20.73 9.67 -5.97
CA VAL A 74 -20.32 10.15 -4.65
C VAL A 74 -20.11 9.00 -3.66
N LEU A 75 -21.06 8.06 -3.58
CA LEU A 75 -20.94 6.90 -2.68
C LEU A 75 -19.75 6.02 -3.06
N LEU A 76 -19.47 5.89 -4.36
CA LEU A 76 -18.37 5.11 -4.90
C LEU A 76 -17.01 5.73 -4.52
N VAL A 77 -16.86 7.05 -4.71
CA VAL A 77 -15.67 7.82 -4.33
C VAL A 77 -15.47 7.86 -2.81
N ALA A 78 -16.56 7.95 -2.06
CA ALA A 78 -16.53 7.89 -0.60
C ALA A 78 -16.23 6.48 -0.06
N GLY A 79 -16.17 5.47 -0.93
CA GLY A 79 -15.97 4.07 -0.55
C GLY A 79 -17.11 3.50 0.29
N GLN A 80 -18.33 3.99 0.13
CA GLN A 80 -19.53 3.41 0.78
C GLN A 80 -20.08 2.23 -0.03
N ILE A 81 -19.84 2.25 -1.33
CA ILE A 81 -20.16 1.18 -2.27
C ILE A 81 -18.95 0.90 -3.14
N ARG A 82 -18.92 -0.29 -3.73
CA ARG A 82 -17.98 -0.69 -4.79
C ARG A 82 -18.74 -1.04 -6.06
N ALA A 83 -18.08 -0.85 -7.20
CA ALA A 83 -18.62 -1.18 -8.51
C ALA A 83 -17.82 -2.32 -9.15
N GLN A 84 -18.53 -3.19 -9.86
CA GLN A 84 -17.95 -4.27 -10.66
C GLN A 84 -18.51 -4.22 -12.08
N ASP A 85 -17.70 -4.59 -13.06
CA ASP A 85 -18.17 -4.80 -14.43
C ASP A 85 -19.02 -6.07 -14.56
N GLU A 86 -19.55 -6.33 -15.75
CA GLU A 86 -20.39 -7.52 -16.02
C GLU A 86 -19.62 -8.84 -15.88
N ARG A 87 -18.28 -8.79 -15.79
CA ARG A 87 -17.40 -9.95 -15.54
C ARG A 87 -17.00 -10.06 -14.06
N GLY A 88 -17.54 -9.22 -13.18
CA GLY A 88 -17.23 -9.20 -11.76
C GLY A 88 -15.91 -8.51 -11.40
N ARG A 89 -15.23 -7.87 -12.36
CA ARG A 89 -13.97 -7.16 -12.10
C ARG A 89 -14.25 -5.83 -11.42
N PRO A 90 -13.50 -5.44 -10.37
CA PRO A 90 -13.64 -4.13 -9.75
C PRO A 90 -13.46 -2.99 -10.76
N LEU A 91 -14.23 -1.92 -10.59
CA LEU A 91 -14.14 -0.70 -11.39
C LEU A 91 -13.58 0.44 -10.53
N ASP A 92 -12.60 1.17 -11.06
CA ASP A 92 -12.14 2.41 -10.45
C ASP A 92 -13.28 3.46 -10.56
N PRO A 93 -13.63 4.15 -9.46
CA PRO A 93 -14.63 5.21 -9.50
C PRO A 93 -14.38 6.26 -10.59
N LYS A 94 -13.13 6.65 -10.83
CA LYS A 94 -12.77 7.69 -11.81
C LYS A 94 -12.85 7.19 -13.26
N GLU A 95 -12.66 5.90 -13.48
CA GLU A 95 -12.75 5.28 -14.80
C GLU A 95 -14.19 4.89 -15.17
N LEU A 96 -15.10 4.86 -14.20
CA LEU A 96 -16.51 4.60 -14.46
C LEU A 96 -17.13 5.75 -15.26
N GLU A 97 -17.31 5.54 -16.57
CA GLU A 97 -18.01 6.48 -17.43
C GLU A 97 -19.52 6.47 -17.15
N ARG A 98 -20.15 7.65 -17.29
CA ARG A 98 -21.58 7.84 -16.98
C ARG A 98 -22.51 6.88 -17.73
N LYS A 99 -22.19 6.60 -18.99
CA LYS A 99 -22.92 5.65 -19.85
C LYS A 99 -22.78 4.20 -19.37
N ALA A 100 -21.70 3.87 -18.66
CA ALA A 100 -21.41 2.53 -18.16
C ALA A 100 -22.06 2.24 -16.79
N ILE A 101 -22.47 3.27 -16.03
CA ILE A 101 -23.18 3.12 -14.74
C ILE A 101 -24.33 2.11 -14.84
N GLY A 102 -25.13 2.17 -15.91
CA GLY A 102 -26.26 1.26 -16.09
C GLY A 102 -25.87 -0.22 -16.19
N LYS A 103 -24.63 -0.52 -16.62
CA LYS A 103 -24.11 -1.89 -16.77
C LYS A 103 -23.39 -2.38 -15.52
N ALA A 104 -22.85 -1.47 -14.72
CA ALA A 104 -22.10 -1.81 -13.52
C ALA A 104 -23.00 -2.43 -12.44
N MET A 105 -22.42 -3.37 -11.69
CA MET A 105 -23.00 -3.94 -10.47
C MET A 105 -22.45 -3.19 -9.26
N PHE A 106 -23.32 -2.57 -8.48
CA PHE A 106 -22.94 -1.87 -7.26
C PHE A 106 -23.23 -2.73 -6.04
N LYS A 107 -22.34 -2.73 -5.05
CA LYS A 107 -22.50 -3.45 -3.78
C LYS A 107 -22.07 -2.55 -2.64
N VAL A 108 -22.75 -2.64 -1.50
CA VAL A 108 -22.31 -1.95 -0.27
C VAL A 108 -21.00 -2.55 0.19
N GLU A 109 -20.09 -1.71 0.67
CA GLU A 109 -18.86 -2.20 1.30
C GLU A 109 -19.19 -2.85 2.65
N SER A 110 -18.67 -4.07 2.86
CA SER A 110 -18.86 -4.84 4.11
C SER A 110 -18.27 -4.15 5.32
N ALA A 111 -17.20 -3.37 5.11
CA ALA A 111 -16.54 -2.57 6.11
C ALA A 111 -16.66 -1.08 5.77
N THR A 112 -17.01 -0.26 6.76
CA THR A 112 -16.97 1.20 6.64
C THR A 112 -15.66 1.72 7.23
N VAL A 113 -14.93 2.56 6.49
CA VAL A 113 -13.71 3.23 6.99
C VAL A 113 -14.03 4.68 7.26
N THR A 114 -13.95 5.07 8.54
CA THR A 114 -14.22 6.45 8.98
C THR A 114 -13.18 7.42 8.44
N THR A 115 -13.53 8.70 8.38
CA THR A 115 -12.59 9.78 7.99
C THR A 115 -11.31 9.76 8.83
N THR A 116 -11.43 9.56 10.14
CA THR A 116 -10.28 9.47 11.06
C THR A 116 -9.38 8.28 10.71
N GLN A 117 -9.96 7.11 10.45
CA GLN A 117 -9.19 5.93 10.04
C GLN A 117 -8.48 6.17 8.71
N ARG A 118 -9.16 6.75 7.71
CA ARG A 118 -8.55 7.13 6.43
C ARG A 118 -7.38 8.08 6.64
N ILE A 119 -7.50 9.10 7.49
CA ILE A 119 -6.40 10.02 7.83
C ILE A 119 -5.19 9.25 8.37
N GLN A 120 -5.39 8.29 9.27
CA GLN A 120 -4.29 7.52 9.85
C GLN A 120 -3.63 6.58 8.83
N VAL A 121 -4.42 5.97 7.94
CA VAL A 121 -3.87 5.19 6.82
C VAL A 121 -3.03 6.06 5.89
N ARG A 122 -3.48 7.29 5.57
CA ARG A 122 -2.68 8.21 4.77
C ARG A 122 -1.36 8.61 5.46
N LYS A 123 -1.37 8.77 6.79
CA LYS A 123 -0.13 9.03 7.55
C LYS A 123 0.83 7.83 7.51
N LEU A 124 0.31 6.61 7.54
CA LEU A 124 1.10 5.40 7.35
C LEU A 124 1.77 5.39 5.96
N PHE A 125 1.04 5.71 4.90
CA PHE A 125 1.59 5.79 3.54
C PHE A 125 2.73 6.80 3.41
N GLN A 126 2.58 7.97 4.06
CA GLN A 126 3.62 9.01 4.07
C GLN A 126 4.95 8.52 4.65
N LYS A 127 4.96 7.45 5.46
CA LYS A 127 6.18 6.89 6.03
C LYS A 127 7.11 6.26 4.99
N LEU A 128 6.54 5.82 3.87
CA LEU A 128 7.27 5.40 2.67
C LEU A 128 7.22 6.47 1.56
N GLY A 129 6.86 7.71 1.89
CA GLY A 129 6.81 8.81 0.91
C GLY A 129 5.60 8.77 -0.04
N ILE A 130 4.62 7.89 0.19
CA ILE A 130 3.43 7.79 -0.66
C ILE A 130 2.38 8.81 -0.20
N VAL A 131 2.00 9.69 -1.12
CA VAL A 131 0.99 10.72 -0.87
C VAL A 131 -0.35 10.30 -1.48
N ALA A 132 -1.30 9.94 -0.62
CA ALA A 132 -2.68 9.73 -1.00
C ALA A 132 -3.52 10.99 -0.74
N LYS A 133 -4.42 11.33 -1.66
CA LYS A 133 -5.46 12.35 -1.40
C LYS A 133 -6.66 11.72 -0.70
N GLN A 134 -7.52 12.55 -0.13
CA GLN A 134 -8.77 12.10 0.46
C GLN A 134 -9.63 11.38 -0.60
N GLY A 135 -10.04 10.15 -0.31
CA GLY A 135 -10.83 9.32 -1.23
C GLY A 135 -10.00 8.54 -2.26
N GLU A 136 -8.67 8.71 -2.25
CA GLU A 136 -7.75 7.96 -3.12
C GLU A 136 -6.97 6.88 -2.34
N GLU A 137 -7.29 6.64 -1.06
CA GLU A 137 -6.49 5.75 -0.21
C GLU A 137 -6.42 4.33 -0.77
N SER A 138 -7.54 3.79 -1.27
CA SER A 138 -7.60 2.45 -1.84
C SER A 138 -6.67 2.29 -3.05
N ALA A 139 -6.55 3.33 -3.88
CA ALA A 139 -5.66 3.32 -5.03
C ALA A 139 -4.17 3.41 -4.62
N SER A 140 -3.88 3.96 -3.45
CA SER A 140 -2.52 4.03 -2.89
C SER A 140 -2.09 2.77 -2.13
N VAL A 141 -2.98 1.83 -1.84
CA VAL A 141 -2.61 0.59 -1.14
C VAL A 141 -1.63 -0.27 -1.95
N PRO A 142 -1.87 -0.58 -3.25
CA PRO A 142 -0.94 -1.42 -4.00
C PRO A 142 0.50 -0.89 -4.05
N PRO A 143 0.79 0.39 -4.39
CA PRO A 143 2.15 0.89 -4.37
C PRO A 143 2.74 0.93 -2.95
N PHE A 144 1.92 1.13 -1.91
CA PHE A 144 2.39 1.06 -0.52
C PHE A 144 2.87 -0.33 -0.12
N LEU A 145 2.06 -1.36 -0.40
CA LEU A 145 2.45 -2.74 -0.10
C LEU A 145 3.66 -3.17 -0.91
N GLN A 146 3.77 -2.71 -2.17
CA GLN A 146 4.94 -2.97 -3.00
C GLN A 146 6.22 -2.38 -2.38
N GLN A 147 6.23 -1.09 -2.03
CA GLN A 147 7.39 -0.46 -1.40
C GLN A 147 7.75 -1.07 -0.05
N LEU A 148 6.75 -1.51 0.71
CA LEU A 148 6.97 -2.19 1.98
C LEU A 148 7.67 -3.55 1.78
N LEU A 149 7.30 -4.31 0.73
CA LEU A 149 7.97 -5.56 0.38
C LEU A 149 9.40 -5.32 -0.13
N GLU A 150 9.60 -4.32 -0.99
CA GLU A 150 10.94 -3.92 -1.46
C GLU A 150 11.85 -3.51 -0.29
N LEU A 151 11.30 -2.82 0.71
CA LEU A 151 12.02 -2.47 1.94
C LEU A 151 12.41 -3.71 2.75
N ALA A 152 11.51 -4.70 2.88
CA ALA A 152 11.82 -5.97 3.54
C ALA A 152 12.93 -6.74 2.81
N GLU A 153 12.91 -6.77 1.48
CA GLU A 153 13.95 -7.38 0.66
C GLU A 153 15.32 -6.72 0.89
N GLY A 154 15.36 -5.39 1.04
CA GLY A 154 16.59 -4.65 1.35
C GLY A 154 17.11 -4.84 2.78
N ALA A 155 16.25 -5.23 3.72
CA ALA A 155 16.56 -5.37 5.14
C ALA A 155 17.22 -6.72 5.51
N GLY A 156 17.50 -7.58 4.54
CA GLY A 156 18.15 -8.87 4.77
C GLY A 156 18.57 -9.57 3.48
N GLY A 157 18.65 -10.90 3.53
CA GLY A 157 18.88 -11.75 2.35
C GLY A 157 19.74 -12.96 2.65
N ASP A 158 20.61 -13.32 1.72
CA ASP A 158 21.57 -14.40 1.92
C ASP A 158 22.69 -14.01 2.90
N ALA A 159 23.24 -15.01 3.58
CA ALA A 159 24.41 -14.84 4.44
C ALA A 159 25.55 -14.11 3.67
N PRO A 160 26.26 -13.17 4.31
CA PRO A 160 26.30 -12.85 5.74
C PRO A 160 25.22 -11.87 6.23
N LYS A 161 24.32 -11.39 5.37
CA LYS A 161 23.28 -10.44 5.78
C LYS A 161 22.38 -11.10 6.84
N PRO A 162 21.67 -10.32 7.68
CA PRO A 162 20.56 -10.85 8.46
C PRO A 162 19.57 -11.62 7.58
N ALA A 163 18.81 -12.54 8.19
CA ALA A 163 17.71 -13.18 7.48
C ALA A 163 16.69 -12.14 7.03
N MET A 164 16.07 -12.36 5.87
CA MET A 164 15.01 -11.48 5.39
C MET A 164 13.86 -11.43 6.42
N PRO A 165 13.31 -10.25 6.73
CA PRO A 165 12.16 -10.14 7.61
C PRO A 165 10.94 -10.91 7.10
N ASP A 166 10.06 -11.32 8.02
CA ASP A 166 8.80 -11.97 7.67
C ASP A 166 7.80 -10.96 7.07
N THR A 167 7.28 -11.29 5.89
CA THR A 167 6.30 -10.47 5.14
C THR A 167 4.91 -11.08 5.10
N ALA A 168 4.65 -12.18 5.82
CA ALA A 168 3.36 -12.88 5.77
C ALA A 168 2.17 -11.96 6.09
N SER A 169 2.33 -11.03 7.05
CA SER A 169 1.28 -10.06 7.42
C SER A 169 0.98 -9.07 6.29
N VAL A 170 1.97 -8.71 5.47
CA VAL A 170 1.82 -7.85 4.28
C VAL A 170 1.10 -8.59 3.15
N ASP A 171 1.43 -9.87 2.94
CA ASP A 171 0.78 -10.72 1.94
C ASP A 171 -0.68 -11.03 2.28
N GLU A 172 -1.02 -11.15 3.56
CA GLU A 172 -2.42 -11.18 4.01
C GLU A 172 -3.18 -9.94 3.58
N ILE A 173 -2.66 -8.74 3.85
CA ILE A 173 -3.30 -7.47 3.49
C ILE A 173 -3.45 -7.37 1.96
N ARG A 174 -2.44 -7.80 1.21
CA ARG A 174 -2.46 -7.80 -0.26
C ARG A 174 -3.60 -8.64 -0.85
N ARG A 175 -3.99 -9.73 -0.19
CA ARG A 175 -5.08 -10.62 -0.61
C ARG A 175 -6.48 -10.10 -0.27
N MET A 176 -6.58 -9.09 0.58
CA MET A 176 -7.85 -8.44 0.90
C MET A 176 -8.32 -7.52 -0.23
N SER A 177 -9.60 -7.15 -0.22
CA SER A 177 -10.17 -6.25 -1.22
C SER A 177 -11.13 -5.23 -0.60
N GLY A 178 -11.31 -4.11 -1.30
CA GLY A 178 -12.20 -3.04 -0.86
C GLY A 178 -11.75 -2.43 0.47
N ASN A 179 -12.72 -1.96 1.24
CA ASN A 179 -12.47 -1.28 2.51
C ASN A 179 -11.86 -2.17 3.61
N GLU A 180 -11.99 -3.50 3.50
CA GLU A 180 -11.37 -4.40 4.49
C GLU A 180 -9.84 -4.26 4.48
N GLN A 181 -9.25 -4.00 3.31
CA GLN A 181 -7.82 -3.77 3.19
C GLN A 181 -7.37 -2.50 3.93
N LEU A 182 -8.10 -1.40 3.77
CA LEU A 182 -7.85 -0.15 4.49
C LEU A 182 -8.06 -0.28 5.99
N LEU A 183 -9.07 -1.05 6.41
CA LEU A 183 -9.34 -1.29 7.83
C LEU A 183 -8.21 -2.13 8.47
N THR A 184 -7.71 -3.15 7.78
CA THR A 184 -6.58 -3.95 8.28
C THR A 184 -5.31 -3.13 8.36
N LEU A 185 -5.01 -2.29 7.36
CA LEU A 185 -3.91 -1.33 7.43
C LEU A 185 -4.03 -0.40 8.65
N TYR A 186 -5.24 0.11 8.92
CA TYR A 186 -5.49 0.93 10.09
C TYR A 186 -5.26 0.17 11.41
N ASN A 187 -5.76 -1.07 11.49
CA ASN A 187 -5.68 -1.90 12.68
C ASN A 187 -4.25 -2.35 12.99
N ARG A 188 -3.46 -2.67 11.96
CA ARG A 188 -2.05 -3.09 12.07
C ARG A 188 -1.06 -1.93 11.91
N ARG A 189 -1.52 -0.68 11.88
CA ARG A 189 -0.67 0.48 11.56
C ARG A 189 0.56 0.61 12.46
N GLU A 190 0.45 0.28 13.75
CA GLU A 190 1.54 0.42 14.71
C GLU A 190 2.63 -0.64 14.48
N GLU A 191 2.21 -1.89 14.23
CA GLU A 191 3.11 -2.97 13.79
C GLU A 191 3.83 -2.59 12.49
N LEU A 192 3.09 -2.08 11.50
CA LEU A 192 3.64 -1.68 10.21
C LEU A 192 4.63 -0.51 10.34
N LEU A 193 4.36 0.46 11.22
CA LEU A 193 5.30 1.56 11.48
C LEU A 193 6.61 1.05 12.09
N VAL A 194 6.52 0.16 13.09
CA VAL A 194 7.71 -0.46 13.70
C VAL A 194 8.50 -1.28 12.66
N ALA A 195 7.80 -2.02 11.80
CA ALA A 195 8.43 -2.77 10.71
C ALA A 195 9.17 -1.83 9.74
N ILE A 196 8.52 -0.74 9.29
CA ILE A 196 9.13 0.25 8.42
C ILE A 196 10.40 0.84 9.03
N ASP A 197 10.35 1.26 10.30
CA ASP A 197 11.51 1.86 10.97
C ASP A 197 12.65 0.84 11.12
N CYS A 198 12.33 -0.39 11.53
CA CYS A 198 13.31 -1.47 11.70
C CYS A 198 13.97 -1.87 10.37
N TRP A 199 13.17 -2.09 9.33
CA TRP A 199 13.66 -2.53 8.02
C TRP A 199 14.47 -1.42 7.33
N SER A 200 14.10 -0.15 7.54
CA SER A 200 14.89 0.99 7.05
C SER A 200 16.28 1.04 7.70
N ASP A 201 16.38 0.87 9.02
CA ASP A 201 17.68 0.81 9.72
C ASP A 201 18.54 -0.36 9.22
N LEU A 202 17.95 -1.56 9.12
CA LEU A 202 18.65 -2.75 8.63
C LEU A 202 19.16 -2.55 7.21
N ALA A 203 18.33 -2.06 6.30
CA ALA A 203 18.72 -1.80 4.91
C ALA A 203 19.87 -0.78 4.84
N GLU A 204 19.78 0.33 5.57
CA GLU A 204 20.84 1.34 5.60
C GLU A 204 22.17 0.78 6.14
N ARG A 205 22.12 -0.04 7.19
CA ARG A 205 23.32 -0.68 7.76
C ARG A 205 23.91 -1.71 6.81
N ILE A 206 23.09 -2.49 6.12
CA ILE A 206 23.54 -3.41 5.07
C ILE A 206 24.23 -2.63 3.96
N ASP A 207 23.62 -1.56 3.44
CA ASP A 207 24.19 -0.74 2.37
C ASP A 207 25.56 -0.15 2.75
N LYS A 208 25.76 0.20 4.02
CA LYS A 208 27.05 0.67 4.54
C LYS A 208 28.09 -0.44 4.69
N ARG A 209 27.71 -1.63 5.15
CA ARG A 209 28.63 -2.75 5.44
C ARG A 209 28.93 -3.62 4.23
N TRP A 210 28.01 -3.69 3.27
CA TRP A 210 28.08 -4.60 2.13
C TRP A 210 29.31 -4.38 1.23
N PRO A 211 29.70 -3.14 0.88
CA PRO A 211 30.90 -2.92 0.07
C PRO A 211 32.18 -3.48 0.71
N SER A 212 32.32 -3.35 2.03
CA SER A 212 33.45 -3.89 2.79
C SER A 212 33.45 -5.42 2.77
N TRP A 213 32.29 -6.04 2.89
CA TRP A 213 32.16 -7.49 2.74
C TRP A 213 32.59 -7.97 1.35
N CYS A 214 32.11 -7.32 0.29
CA CYS A 214 32.50 -7.66 -1.08
C CYS A 214 34.02 -7.50 -1.31
N LEU A 215 34.65 -6.50 -0.69
CA LEU A 215 36.11 -6.36 -0.70
C LEU A 215 36.79 -7.51 0.03
N LEU A 216 36.30 -7.88 1.21
CA LEU A 216 36.83 -9.00 1.99
C LEU A 216 36.78 -10.30 1.17
N GLU A 217 35.65 -10.63 0.54
CA GLU A 217 35.53 -11.82 -0.32
C GLU A 217 36.50 -11.81 -1.51
N ARG A 218 36.79 -10.63 -2.07
CA ARG A 218 37.80 -10.49 -3.12
C ARG A 218 39.21 -10.78 -2.60
N LEU A 219 39.58 -10.21 -1.45
CA LEU A 219 40.89 -10.47 -0.83
C LEU A 219 41.05 -11.94 -0.46
N MET A 220 40.01 -12.56 0.10
CA MET A 220 40.00 -13.98 0.43
C MET A 220 40.32 -14.85 -0.78
N ARG A 221 39.75 -14.53 -1.96
CA ARG A 221 40.03 -15.28 -3.21
C ARG A 221 41.50 -15.25 -3.60
N HIS A 222 42.21 -14.17 -3.31
CA HIS A 222 43.65 -14.07 -3.58
C HIS A 222 44.51 -14.74 -2.50
N ALA A 223 43.97 -14.91 -1.29
CA ALA A 223 44.69 -15.49 -0.16
C ALA A 223 44.44 -16.99 0.06
N GLN A 224 43.65 -17.65 -0.79
CA GLN A 224 43.21 -19.05 -0.54
C GLN A 224 44.35 -20.07 -0.47
N GLU A 225 45.45 -19.82 -1.18
CA GLU A 225 46.61 -20.73 -1.24
C GLU A 225 47.65 -20.43 -0.15
N LEU A 226 47.44 -19.36 0.63
CA LEU A 226 48.36 -18.92 1.67
C LEU A 226 48.02 -19.60 2.99
N LYS A 227 48.92 -20.43 3.49
CA LYS A 227 48.75 -21.15 4.77
C LYS A 227 48.48 -20.19 5.94
N ASP A 228 49.15 -19.05 5.92
CA ASP A 228 49.02 -18.03 6.98
C ASP A 228 47.64 -17.34 6.97
N ALA A 229 46.84 -17.51 5.91
CA ALA A 229 45.50 -16.96 5.81
C ALA A 229 44.41 -17.88 6.39
N GLU A 230 44.70 -19.15 6.72
CA GLU A 230 43.70 -20.15 7.14
C GLU A 230 42.81 -19.67 8.30
N VAL A 231 43.41 -19.06 9.32
CA VAL A 231 42.70 -18.55 10.50
C VAL A 231 41.72 -17.43 10.10
N ILE A 232 42.16 -16.52 9.23
CA ILE A 232 41.32 -15.40 8.78
C ILE A 232 40.16 -15.95 7.93
N LEU A 233 40.43 -16.88 7.01
CA LEU A 233 39.40 -17.51 6.18
C LEU A 233 38.33 -18.23 7.02
N ALA A 234 38.73 -18.89 8.12
CA ALA A 234 37.80 -19.53 9.05
C ALA A 234 36.91 -18.50 9.79
N GLN A 235 37.47 -17.35 10.19
CA GLN A 235 36.70 -16.27 10.80
C GLN A 235 35.67 -15.68 9.83
N VAL A 236 36.05 -15.45 8.56
CA VAL A 236 35.09 -14.95 7.57
C VAL A 236 33.94 -15.94 7.33
N LYS A 237 34.25 -17.24 7.25
CA LYS A 237 33.21 -18.28 7.16
C LYS A 237 32.27 -18.26 8.36
N THR A 238 32.79 -18.04 9.56
CA THR A 238 31.98 -17.93 10.79
C THR A 238 31.05 -16.71 10.72
N ILE A 239 31.56 -15.54 10.31
CA ILE A 239 30.74 -14.33 10.13
C ILE A 239 29.61 -14.58 9.13
N ALA A 240 29.89 -15.25 8.01
CA ALA A 240 28.88 -15.61 7.03
C ALA A 240 27.83 -16.56 7.62
N GLN A 241 28.26 -17.66 8.22
CA GLN A 241 27.36 -18.68 8.78
C GLN A 241 26.49 -18.14 9.92
N GLN A 242 27.06 -17.28 10.77
CA GLN A 242 26.37 -16.67 11.90
C GLN A 242 25.68 -15.35 11.56
N ARG A 243 25.73 -14.91 10.28
CA ARG A 243 25.09 -13.68 9.77
C ARG A 243 25.49 -12.41 10.54
N GLN A 244 26.78 -12.27 10.82
CA GLN A 244 27.35 -11.22 11.66
C GLN A 244 27.77 -9.97 10.88
N LEU A 245 27.23 -9.73 9.68
CA LEU A 245 27.59 -8.57 8.84
C LEU A 245 27.42 -7.23 9.59
N LEU A 246 26.40 -7.15 10.44
CA LEU A 246 26.00 -5.92 11.13
C LEU A 246 26.39 -5.89 12.62
N GLU A 247 27.18 -6.85 13.10
CA GLU A 247 27.64 -6.87 14.50
C GLU A 247 28.48 -5.65 14.84
N GLU A 248 28.39 -5.23 16.11
CA GLU A 248 29.19 -4.13 16.65
C GLU A 248 30.00 -4.64 17.86
N PRO A 249 31.33 -4.42 17.88
CA PRO A 249 32.13 -3.66 16.91
C PRO A 249 32.30 -4.38 15.55
N ASP A 250 32.54 -3.60 14.49
CA ASP A 250 32.73 -4.10 13.10
C ASP A 250 33.71 -5.29 13.01
N PRO A 251 33.24 -6.51 12.71
CA PRO A 251 34.10 -7.68 12.61
C PRO A 251 34.84 -7.77 11.27
N ILE A 252 34.50 -6.96 10.26
CA ILE A 252 35.00 -7.07 8.88
C ILE A 252 36.26 -6.22 8.67
N ALA A 253 36.26 -4.97 9.16
CA ALA A 253 37.39 -4.06 9.04
C ALA A 253 38.75 -4.64 9.46
N PRO A 254 38.91 -5.30 10.63
CA PRO A 254 40.19 -5.88 11.01
C PRO A 254 40.62 -7.01 10.07
N LEU A 255 39.69 -7.80 9.53
CA LEU A 255 40.00 -8.90 8.61
C LEU A 255 40.49 -8.40 7.26
N ILE A 256 39.88 -7.33 6.75
CA ILE A 256 40.35 -6.64 5.54
C ILE A 256 41.78 -6.15 5.74
N ALA A 257 42.07 -5.47 6.86
CA ALA A 257 43.40 -4.95 7.16
C ALA A 257 44.44 -6.07 7.21
N ASN A 258 44.12 -7.15 7.93
CA ASN A 258 45.01 -8.31 8.09
C ASN A 258 45.30 -9.01 6.75
N LEU A 259 44.26 -9.30 5.94
CA LEU A 259 44.44 -9.91 4.62
C LEU A 259 45.20 -9.00 3.66
N THR A 260 44.95 -7.69 3.69
CA THR A 260 45.68 -6.74 2.85
C THR A 260 47.16 -6.74 3.19
N GLN A 261 47.51 -6.76 4.47
CA GLN A 261 48.91 -6.79 4.90
C GLN A 261 49.58 -8.13 4.53
N LEU A 262 48.87 -9.24 4.73
CA LEU A 262 49.37 -10.58 4.40
C LEU A 262 49.67 -10.70 2.89
N LEU A 263 48.71 -10.31 2.05
CA LEU A 263 48.89 -10.31 0.59
C LEU A 263 50.02 -9.39 0.14
N ARG A 264 50.20 -8.24 0.80
CA ARG A 264 51.30 -7.33 0.51
C ARG A 264 52.66 -7.95 0.83
N ASN A 265 52.76 -8.71 1.93
CA ASN A 265 54.01 -9.35 2.33
C ASN A 265 54.44 -10.44 1.35
N GLU A 266 53.49 -11.19 0.77
CA GLU A 266 53.79 -12.23 -0.23
C GLU A 266 54.20 -11.66 -1.60
N LEU A 267 53.88 -10.40 -1.87
CA LEU A 267 54.26 -9.73 -3.12
C LEU A 267 55.62 -9.01 -3.05
N ASN A 268 56.19 -8.85 -1.84
CA ASN A 268 57.45 -8.14 -1.59
C ASN A 268 58.59 -9.13 -1.32
#